data_AF-A0A540VNQ2-F1
#
_entry.id   AF-A0A540VNQ2-F1
#
_cell.length_a   1.000
_cell.length_b   1.000
_cell.length_c   1.000
_cell.angle_alpha   90.00
_cell.angle_beta   90.00
_cell.angle_gamma   90.00
#
_symmetry.space_group_name_H-M   'P 1'
#
loop_
_entity.id
_entity.type
_entity.pdbx_description
1 polymer ?
#
loop_
_entity_poly.entity_id
_entity_poly.type
_entity_poly.pdbx_seq_one_letter_code
_entity_poly.pdbx_strand_id
1 'polypeptide(L)'
;MLSQPSRLWLYTRPTDMRCSFDGLALVRQHLGQEPLSGHGFVFINRRRTLLKLLYFDGDGYCVWSKRLERGQFGVVVIEVG
;
A
#
# COMPACT_ATOMS: atom_id res chain seq x y z
N MET A 1 -20.22 0.01 5.03
CA MET A 1 -19.87 0.41 3.64
C MET A 1 -18.37 0.56 3.62
N LEU A 2 -17.64 -0.21 2.80
CA LEU A 2 -16.18 -0.12 2.75
C LEU A 2 -15.79 1.30 2.33
N SER A 3 -15.18 2.06 3.23
CA SER A 3 -14.72 3.41 2.93
C SER A 3 -13.46 3.32 2.08
N GLN A 4 -13.33 4.18 1.06
CA GLN A 4 -12.10 4.22 0.26
C GLN A 4 -11.08 5.11 0.97
N PRO A 5 -9.77 4.80 0.87
CA PRO A 5 -8.76 5.66 1.44
C PRO A 5 -8.78 7.05 0.79
N SER A 6 -8.69 8.09 1.60
CA SER A 6 -8.77 9.50 1.16
C SER A 6 -7.52 9.94 0.39
N ARG A 7 -6.37 9.31 0.65
CA ARG A 7 -5.07 9.57 0.02
C ARG A 7 -4.27 8.28 -0.08
N LEU A 8 -3.50 8.13 -1.15
CA LEU A 8 -2.61 6.98 -1.35
C LEU A 8 -1.15 7.39 -1.24
N TRP A 9 -0.38 6.64 -0.45
CA TRP A 9 1.07 6.77 -0.32
C TRP A 9 1.75 5.56 -0.94
N LEU A 10 2.68 5.78 -1.86
CA LEU A 10 3.47 4.70 -2.44
C LEU A 10 4.72 4.44 -1.60
N TYR A 11 4.83 3.23 -1.05
CA TYR A 11 6.05 2.76 -0.41
C TYR A 11 7.01 2.24 -1.49
N THR A 12 8.12 2.95 -1.70
CA THR A 12 9.04 2.71 -2.81
C THR A 12 10.12 1.67 -2.52
N ARG A 13 10.28 1.24 -1.26
CA ARG A 13 11.24 0.19 -0.90
C ARG A 13 10.63 -1.21 -1.12
N PRO A 14 11.44 -2.22 -1.47
CA PRO A 14 10.94 -3.59 -1.59
C PRO A 14 10.28 -4.08 -0.29
N THR A 15 9.04 -4.55 -0.40
CA THR A 15 8.28 -5.14 0.71
C THR A 15 8.13 -6.64 0.51
N ASP A 16 8.22 -7.41 1.60
CA ASP A 16 7.84 -8.82 1.57
C ASP A 16 6.32 -8.94 1.38
N MET A 17 5.91 -9.27 0.16
CA MET A 17 4.51 -9.36 -0.20
C MET A 17 3.80 -10.60 0.35
N ARG A 18 4.49 -11.46 1.12
CA ARG A 18 3.86 -12.53 1.92
C ARG A 18 3.14 -11.96 3.16
N CYS A 19 3.52 -10.76 3.61
CA CYS A 19 2.87 -10.09 4.72
C CYS A 19 1.42 -9.69 4.39
N SER A 20 0.53 -9.82 5.38
CA SER A 20 -0.86 -9.34 5.35
C SER A 20 -1.00 -8.11 6.27
N PHE A 21 -2.14 -7.94 6.94
CA PHE A 21 -2.49 -6.82 7.81
C PHE A 21 -1.34 -6.37 8.74
N ASP A 22 -0.97 -7.16 9.75
CA ASP A 22 -0.01 -6.73 10.78
C ASP A 22 1.40 -6.49 10.22
N GLY A 23 1.85 -7.41 9.36
CA GLY A 23 3.18 -7.29 8.74
C GLY A 23 3.31 -6.03 7.88
N LEU A 24 2.26 -5.67 7.13
CA LEU A 24 2.25 -4.43 6.33
C LEU A 24 2.01 -3.18 7.20
N ALA A 25 1.24 -3.30 8.29
CA ALA A 25 1.03 -2.22 9.24
C ALA A 25 2.33 -1.82 9.96
N LEU A 26 3.23 -2.76 10.23
CA LEU A 26 4.57 -2.47 10.75
C LEU A 26 5.43 -1.70 9.73
N VAL A 27 5.32 -2.02 8.43
CA VAL A 27 6.02 -1.27 7.38
C VAL A 27 5.47 0.16 7.30
N ARG A 28 4.16 0.35 7.49
CA ARG A 28 3.53 1.68 7.58
C ARG A 28 4.12 2.55 8.69
N GLN A 29 4.48 2.00 9.85
CA GLN A 29 5.07 2.79 10.94
C GLN A 29 6.36 3.50 10.51
N HIS A 30 7.11 2.94 9.56
CA HIS A 30 8.32 3.55 9.01
C HIS A 30 8.05 4.78 8.12
N LEU A 31 6.79 5.03 7.75
CA LEU A 31 6.37 6.18 6.95
C LEU A 31 6.01 7.41 7.80
N GLY A 32 6.03 7.30 9.12
CA GLY A 32 5.75 8.41 10.04
C GLY A 32 4.33 8.97 9.96
N GLN A 33 3.38 8.21 9.40
CA GLN A 33 1.99 8.65 9.21
C GLN A 33 1.07 8.16 10.35
N GLU A 34 0.01 8.91 10.62
CA GLU A 34 -0.97 8.60 11.66
C GLU A 34 -1.83 7.36 11.25
N PRO A 35 -1.94 6.33 12.12
CA PRO A 35 -2.65 5.06 11.86
C PRO A 35 -4.11 5.14 11.41
N LEU A 36 -4.85 6.15 11.87
CA LEU A 36 -6.29 6.28 11.70
C LEU A 36 -6.67 7.39 10.69
N SER A 37 -5.69 7.98 10.01
CA SER A 37 -5.85 9.09 9.07
C SER A 37 -6.73 8.81 7.84
N GLY A 38 -7.21 7.57 7.67
CA GLY A 38 -7.93 7.14 6.47
C GLY A 38 -7.03 7.08 5.22
N HIS A 39 -5.71 7.17 5.39
CA HIS A 39 -4.75 7.04 4.32
C HIS A 39 -4.53 5.58 3.92
N GLY A 40 -4.34 5.35 2.63
CA GLY A 40 -3.96 4.07 2.05
C GLY A 40 -2.47 4.00 1.74
N PHE A 41 -1.89 2.84 1.95
CA PHE A 41 -0.47 2.57 1.72
C PHE A 41 -0.33 1.50 0.66
N VAL A 42 0.29 1.89 -0.46
CA VAL A 42 0.53 1.05 -1.61
C VAL A 42 1.93 0.47 -1.51
N PHE A 43 1.99 -0.86 -1.50
CA PHE A 43 3.23 -1.63 -1.56
C PHE A 43 3.33 -2.27 -2.93
N ILE A 44 4.56 -2.36 -3.46
CA ILE A 44 4.83 -3.01 -4.74
C ILE A 44 6.00 -3.98 -4.59
N ASN A 45 5.88 -5.18 -5.17
CA ASN A 45 7.00 -6.12 -5.17
C ASN A 45 8.13 -5.62 -6.07
N ARG A 46 9.34 -6.14 -5.86
CA ARG A 46 10.52 -5.76 -6.65
C ARG A 46 10.33 -5.91 -8.16
N ARG A 47 9.55 -6.89 -8.61
CA ARG A 47 9.26 -7.14 -10.03
C ARG A 47 8.15 -6.25 -10.61
N ARG A 48 7.49 -5.44 -9.79
CA ARG A 48 6.34 -4.60 -10.15
C ARG A 48 5.17 -5.37 -10.77
N THR A 49 4.94 -6.60 -10.32
CA THR A 49 3.84 -7.46 -10.79
C THR A 49 2.78 -7.72 -9.73
N LEU A 50 3.06 -7.40 -8.46
CA LEU A 50 2.12 -7.54 -7.35
C LEU A 50 2.09 -6.24 -6.56
N LEU A 51 0.88 -5.74 -6.33
CA LEU A 51 0.59 -4.58 -5.52
C LEU A 51 -0.35 -4.97 -4.38
N LYS A 52 -0.12 -4.39 -3.21
CA LYS A 52 -1.03 -4.44 -2.06
C LYS A 52 -1.37 -3.03 -1.59
N LEU A 53 -2.62 -2.78 -1.26
CA LEU A 53 -3.10 -1.54 -0.67
C LEU A 53 -3.64 -1.86 0.73
N LEU A 54 -2.99 -1.31 1.76
CA LEU A 54 -3.43 -1.38 3.15
C LEU A 54 -4.08 -0.06 3.56
N TYR A 55 -5.25 -0.10 4.20
CA TYR A 55 -5.89 1.06 4.81
C TYR A 55 -6.78 0.62 5.98
N PHE A 56 -7.13 1.56 6.87
CA PHE A 56 -8.14 1.35 7.91
C PHE A 56 -9.44 2.01 7.47
N ASP A 57 -10.56 1.30 7.50
CA ASP A 57 -11.83 1.78 6.94
C ASP A 57 -12.81 2.32 8.00
N GLY A 58 -12.42 2.27 9.27
CA GLY A 58 -13.17 2.78 10.42
C GLY A 58 -13.41 1.71 11.49
N ASP A 59 -13.61 0.46 11.08
CA ASP A 59 -13.80 -0.68 11.98
C ASP A 59 -12.71 -1.75 11.86
N GLY A 60 -11.92 -1.72 10.78
CA GLY A 60 -10.83 -2.67 10.62
C GLY A 60 -9.78 -2.29 9.59
N TYR A 61 -8.71 -3.09 9.56
CA TYR A 61 -7.75 -3.03 8.47
C TYR A 61 -8.28 -3.79 7.26
N CYS A 62 -8.14 -3.14 6.10
CA CYS A 62 -8.45 -3.69 4.80
C CYS A 62 -7.15 -3.85 3.98
N VAL A 63 -7.01 -5.00 3.32
CA VAL A 63 -5.93 -5.26 2.35
C VAL A 63 -6.54 -5.63 1.01
N TRP A 64 -6.30 -4.79 0.01
CA TRP A 64 -6.58 -5.12 -1.38
C TRP A 64 -5.30 -5.58 -2.07
N SER A 65 -5.40 -6.60 -2.94
CA SER A 65 -4.26 -7.16 -3.66
C SER A 65 -4.55 -7.28 -5.15
N LYS A 66 -3.59 -6.87 -5.99
CA LYS A 66 -3.65 -7.08 -7.45
C LYS A 66 -2.34 -7.66 -7.96
N ARG A 67 -2.44 -8.82 -8.61
CA ARG A 67 -1.35 -9.44 -9.35
C ARG A 67 -1.60 -9.29 -10.84
N LEU A 68 -0.57 -8.90 -11.59
CA LEU A 68 -0.59 -8.92 -13.04
C LEU A 68 -0.18 -10.31 -13.54
N GLU A 69 -0.95 -10.87 -14.47
CA GLU A 69 -0.57 -12.12 -15.15
C GLU A 69 0.53 -11.88 -16.20
N ARG A 70 0.61 -10.66 -16.76
CA ARG A 70 1.69 -10.21 -17.66
C ARG A 70 1.99 -8.72 -17.46
N GLY A 71 3.23 -8.32 -17.77
CA GLY A 71 3.68 -6.92 -17.70
C GLY A 71 4.10 -6.46 -16.31
N GLN A 72 4.23 -5.15 -16.12
CA GLN A 72 4.62 -4.51 -14.87
C GLN A 72 3.75 -3.27 -14.63
N PHE A 73 3.48 -2.94 -13.37
CA PHE A 73 2.92 -1.63 -13.01
C PHE A 73 3.90 -0.53 -13.41
N GLY A 74 3.40 0.49 -14.09
CA GLY A 74 4.17 1.70 -14.39
C GLY A 74 4.53 2.43 -13.09
N VAL A 75 5.74 2.96 -13.02
CA VAL A 75 6.13 3.87 -11.94
C VAL A 75 5.94 5.28 -12.47
N VAL A 76 4.99 6.01 -11.90
CA VAL A 76 4.92 7.46 -12.10
C VAL A 76 5.94 8.09 -11.16
N VAL A 77 7.04 8.59 -11.71
CA VAL A 77 7.94 9.47 -10.97
C VAL A 77 7.22 10.81 -10.87
N ILE A 78 6.78 11.17 -9.68
CA ILE A 78 6.27 12.52 -9.43
C ILE A 78 7.50 13.36 -9.11
N GLU A 79 7.89 14.26 -10.02
CA GLU A 79 8.88 15.29 -9.70
C GLU A 79 8.32 16.14 -8.57
N VAL A 80 8.96 16.05 -7.41
CA VAL A 80 8.67 16.94 -6.29
C VAL A 80 9.45 18.21 -6.57
N GLY A 81 8.75 19.23 -7.08
CA GLY A 81 9.25 20.61 -7.13
C GLY A 81 9.33 21.21 -5.73
#